data_AF-A0A367IV77-F1
#
_entry.id   AF-A0A367IV77-F1
#
_cell.length_a   1.000
_cell.length_b   1.000
_cell.length_c   1.000
_cell.angle_alpha   90.00
_cell.angle_beta   90.00
_cell.angle_gamma   90.00
#
_symmetry.space_group_name_H-M   'P 1'
#
loop_
_entity.id
_entity.type
_entity.pdbx_description
1 polymer ?
#
loop_
_entity_poly.entity_id
_entity_poly.type
_entity_poly.pdbx_seq_one_letter_code
_entity_poly.pdbx_strand_id
1 'polypeptide(L)'
;MKFSLALVSTCLLVAIEAASVKFNVIAPNATDVKVSVNGQQVALTASIPNVPYYTGNAEVGSAKEYKYVFGGVEESFSRALDSSKSSTLNDFANRPVTYANIPQLPWPIEKEPQWTRKGAKEPIFDENYIPTVFFTGDASAVDNLVKNVPKDKVTGALTFIGSDYVNTFNNVSFGIHGAGKKNNNAKQSWNWKLSPGDVLADRTFFKLRHMEEDPTQIRERLYADICHALGTYANEANMVRLFINGDGFGTFNMLDDITDFSYINAQFYDGKAPATQGLLYDGMSGADFLYHPESTDGYSSWAPNPANAQGYEALDPLCKAFNETNVQDNAALATFEKMFDTERFLRFMVIEYLNAHWDGYWMGQTNDGAYKDVENNYWYFLDQDFD
;
A
#
# COMPACT_ATOMS: atom_id res chain seq x y z
N MET A 1 44.75 -73.62 -4.99
CA MET A 1 43.45 -72.93 -4.89
C MET A 1 43.63 -71.70 -4.01
N LYS A 2 42.97 -70.58 -4.38
CA LYS A 2 42.83 -69.29 -3.67
C LYS A 2 43.94 -68.27 -3.97
N PHE A 3 43.83 -67.55 -5.08
CA PHE A 3 43.00 -66.36 -5.39
C PHE A 3 43.65 -65.04 -4.99
N SER A 4 43.92 -64.25 -6.04
CA SER A 4 44.51 -62.93 -6.08
C SER A 4 43.64 -61.89 -5.36
N LEU A 5 44.28 -61.00 -4.60
CA LEU A 5 43.63 -59.85 -3.96
C LEU A 5 43.66 -58.67 -4.95
N ALA A 6 42.56 -58.45 -5.66
CA ALA A 6 42.36 -57.26 -6.47
C ALA A 6 41.81 -56.13 -5.58
N LEU A 7 42.57 -55.04 -5.48
CA LEU A 7 42.15 -53.81 -4.81
C LEU A 7 41.16 -53.07 -5.73
N VAL A 8 39.88 -53.01 -5.36
CA VAL A 8 38.88 -52.19 -6.04
C VAL A 8 38.85 -50.83 -5.37
N SER A 9 39.37 -49.81 -6.06
CA SER A 9 39.27 -48.41 -5.64
C SER A 9 37.92 -47.86 -6.08
N THR A 10 36.96 -47.76 -5.15
CA THR A 10 35.65 -47.16 -5.41
C THR A 10 35.79 -45.64 -5.34
N CYS A 11 35.84 -44.97 -6.50
CA CYS A 11 35.69 -43.52 -6.57
C CYS A 11 34.22 -43.19 -6.26
N LEU A 12 33.95 -42.65 -5.07
CA LEU A 12 32.71 -41.95 -4.76
C LEU A 12 32.70 -40.63 -5.53
N LEU A 13 32.09 -40.63 -6.71
CA LEU A 13 31.62 -39.41 -7.36
C LEU A 13 30.46 -38.88 -6.51
N VAL A 14 30.77 -37.93 -5.62
CA VAL A 14 29.74 -37.06 -5.05
C VAL A 14 29.30 -36.15 -6.17
N ALA A 15 28.21 -36.51 -6.85
CA ALA A 15 27.48 -35.59 -7.70
C ALA A 15 26.91 -34.50 -6.76
N ILE A 16 27.61 -33.38 -6.66
CA ILE A 16 27.01 -32.16 -6.15
C ILE A 16 26.01 -31.77 -7.24
N GLU A 17 24.72 -32.02 -7.02
CA GLU A 17 23.69 -31.35 -7.82
C GLU A 17 23.98 -29.86 -7.71
N ALA A 18 24.33 -29.24 -8.83
CA ALA A 18 24.45 -27.80 -8.89
C ALA A 18 23.05 -27.25 -8.61
N ALA A 19 22.92 -26.53 -7.50
CA ALA A 19 21.67 -25.86 -7.18
C ALA A 19 21.51 -24.72 -8.18
N SER A 20 20.44 -24.75 -8.96
CA SER A 20 20.04 -23.63 -9.82
C SER A 20 19.14 -22.70 -9.03
N VAL A 21 19.43 -21.40 -9.06
CA VAL A 21 18.61 -20.35 -8.44
C VAL A 21 18.06 -19.42 -9.53
N LYS A 22 16.79 -19.04 -9.39
CA LYS A 22 16.17 -17.99 -10.21
C LYS A 22 16.56 -16.61 -9.68
N PHE A 23 17.13 -15.78 -10.54
CA PHE A 23 17.46 -14.39 -10.24
C PHE A 23 16.40 -13.47 -10.81
N ASN A 24 15.99 -12.46 -10.05
CA ASN A 24 14.98 -11.48 -10.44
C ASN A 24 15.49 -10.05 -10.20
N VAL A 25 15.44 -9.18 -11.21
CA VAL A 25 15.87 -7.79 -11.07
C VAL A 25 15.06 -6.82 -11.91
N ILE A 26 14.71 -5.68 -11.34
CA ILE A 26 14.11 -4.53 -12.02
C ILE A 26 15.24 -3.60 -12.46
N ALA A 27 15.40 -3.39 -13.77
CA ALA A 27 16.51 -2.62 -14.34
C ALA A 27 16.03 -1.62 -15.42
N PRO A 28 15.38 -0.50 -15.05
CA PRO A 28 14.67 0.37 -15.99
C PRO A 28 15.50 0.98 -17.13
N ASN A 29 16.80 1.20 -16.88
CA ASN A 29 17.70 1.83 -17.85
C ASN A 29 18.58 0.82 -18.60
N ALA A 30 18.36 -0.49 -18.43
CA ALA A 30 19.19 -1.53 -19.01
C ALA A 30 18.45 -2.26 -20.13
N THR A 31 19.17 -2.65 -21.18
CA THR A 31 18.67 -3.50 -22.27
C THR A 31 19.41 -4.84 -22.37
N ASP A 32 20.59 -4.93 -21.75
CA ASP A 32 21.38 -6.15 -21.56
C ASP A 32 21.58 -6.34 -20.06
N VAL A 33 21.01 -7.40 -19.50
CA VAL A 33 21.05 -7.70 -18.08
C VAL A 33 21.54 -9.13 -17.89
N LYS A 34 22.59 -9.29 -17.09
CA LYS A 34 23.14 -10.59 -16.70
C LYS A 34 23.27 -10.66 -15.19
N VAL A 35 23.32 -11.88 -14.66
CA VAL A 35 23.81 -12.15 -13.32
C VAL A 35 25.18 -12.80 -13.41
N SER A 36 26.13 -12.35 -12.60
CA SER A 36 27.42 -13.00 -12.39
C SER A 36 27.41 -13.78 -11.09
N VAL A 37 27.67 -15.08 -11.17
CA VAL A 37 27.84 -15.98 -10.03
C VAL A 37 29.15 -16.72 -10.21
N ASN A 38 30.07 -16.64 -9.23
CA ASN A 38 31.43 -17.19 -9.33
C ASN A 38 32.18 -16.77 -10.62
N GLY A 39 31.93 -15.55 -11.12
CA GLY A 39 32.53 -15.03 -12.35
C GLY A 39 31.90 -15.55 -13.65
N GLN A 40 30.96 -16.50 -13.59
CA GLN A 40 30.17 -16.91 -14.75
C GLN A 40 28.98 -15.98 -14.93
N GLN A 41 28.81 -15.43 -16.12
CA GLN A 41 27.69 -14.55 -16.44
C GLN A 41 26.59 -15.31 -17.18
N VAL A 42 25.35 -15.17 -16.71
CA VAL A 42 24.15 -15.72 -17.32
C VAL A 42 23.19 -14.59 -17.68
N ALA A 43 22.71 -14.57 -18.92
CA ALA A 43 21.76 -13.57 -19.39
C ALA A 43 20.37 -13.75 -18.75
N LEU A 44 19.76 -12.64 -18.37
CA LEU A 44 18.41 -12.56 -17.86
C LEU A 44 17.49 -11.96 -18.93
N THR A 45 16.22 -12.35 -18.92
CA THR A 45 15.25 -11.93 -19.94
C THR A 45 14.06 -11.21 -19.30
N ALA A 46 13.61 -10.14 -19.95
CA ALA A 46 12.37 -9.47 -19.59
C ALA A 46 11.21 -10.09 -20.38
N SER A 47 10.30 -10.76 -19.68
CA SER A 47 9.17 -11.47 -20.30
C SER A 47 7.87 -10.67 -20.30
N ILE A 48 7.79 -9.60 -19.49
CA ILE A 48 6.63 -8.73 -19.41
C ILE A 48 6.85 -7.56 -20.38
N PRO A 49 5.98 -7.39 -21.40
CA PRO A 49 6.12 -6.31 -22.37
C PRO A 49 6.20 -4.93 -21.69
N ASN A 50 7.15 -4.09 -22.12
CA ASN A 50 7.36 -2.73 -21.61
C ASN A 50 7.66 -2.62 -20.10
N VAL A 51 7.91 -3.74 -19.42
CA VAL A 51 8.30 -3.76 -18.02
C VAL A 51 9.73 -4.30 -17.92
N PRO A 52 10.70 -3.50 -17.44
CA PRO A 52 12.12 -3.84 -17.37
C PRO A 52 12.43 -4.77 -16.18
N TYR A 53 11.66 -5.85 -16.05
CA TYR A 53 11.79 -6.88 -15.03
C TYR A 53 12.41 -8.13 -15.64
N TYR A 54 13.66 -8.38 -15.30
CA TYR A 54 14.50 -9.41 -15.89
C TYR A 54 14.61 -10.60 -14.96
N THR A 55 14.43 -11.80 -15.52
CA THR A 55 14.53 -13.06 -14.75
C THR A 55 15.35 -14.11 -15.51
N GLY A 56 15.93 -15.06 -14.78
CA GLY A 56 16.70 -16.16 -15.38
C GLY A 56 17.25 -17.10 -14.32
N ASN A 57 17.61 -18.31 -14.73
CA ASN A 57 18.19 -19.33 -13.84
C ASN A 57 19.70 -19.39 -14.03
N ALA A 58 20.46 -19.43 -12.94
CA ALA A 58 21.89 -19.68 -12.98
C ALA A 58 22.28 -20.74 -11.94
N GLU A 59 23.25 -21.58 -12.32
CA GLU A 59 23.87 -22.54 -11.41
C GLU A 59 24.72 -21.80 -10.38
N VAL A 60 24.48 -22.05 -9.10
CA VAL A 60 25.16 -21.31 -8.03
C VAL A 60 26.24 -22.13 -7.33
N GLY A 61 26.15 -23.46 -7.35
CA GLY A 61 27.09 -24.34 -6.65
C GLY A 61 27.24 -23.95 -5.17
N SER A 62 28.47 -23.65 -4.75
CA SER A 62 28.78 -23.19 -3.39
C SER A 62 28.84 -21.67 -3.23
N ALA A 63 28.41 -20.89 -4.24
CA ALA A 63 28.43 -19.43 -4.19
C ALA A 63 27.65 -18.90 -2.98
N LYS A 64 28.15 -17.80 -2.43
CA LYS A 64 27.50 -17.04 -1.34
C LYS A 64 27.17 -15.61 -1.73
N GLU A 65 27.63 -15.20 -2.90
CA GLU A 65 27.43 -13.86 -3.42
C GLU A 65 27.16 -13.92 -4.92
N TYR A 66 26.51 -12.87 -5.40
CA TYR A 66 26.28 -12.62 -6.81
C TYR A 66 26.27 -11.12 -7.08
N LYS A 67 26.35 -10.76 -8.36
CA LYS A 67 26.23 -9.38 -8.82
C LYS A 67 25.46 -9.31 -10.11
N TYR A 68 24.72 -8.24 -10.33
CA TYR A 68 24.19 -7.97 -11.66
C TYR A 68 25.21 -7.26 -12.54
N VAL A 69 25.08 -7.46 -13.84
CA VAL A 69 25.85 -6.79 -14.88
C VAL A 69 24.86 -6.14 -15.84
N PHE A 70 24.91 -4.82 -15.93
CA PHE A 70 24.02 -4.01 -16.77
C PHE A 70 24.83 -3.39 -17.90
N GLY A 71 24.54 -3.77 -19.15
CA GLY A 71 25.27 -3.24 -20.31
C GLY A 71 26.79 -3.46 -20.26
N GLY A 72 27.23 -4.58 -19.65
CA GLY A 72 28.64 -4.90 -19.44
C GLY A 72 29.30 -4.28 -18.21
N VAL A 73 28.58 -3.45 -17.44
CA VAL A 73 29.08 -2.87 -16.18
C VAL A 73 28.53 -3.66 -15.00
N GLU A 74 29.42 -4.26 -14.21
CA GLU A 74 29.08 -4.98 -13.00
C GLU A 74 28.72 -4.01 -11.85
N GLU A 75 27.79 -4.40 -10.97
CA GLU A 75 27.52 -3.65 -9.75
C GLU A 75 28.79 -3.46 -8.89
N SER A 76 28.89 -2.29 -8.25
CA SER A 76 30.03 -1.91 -7.40
C SER A 76 30.04 -2.61 -6.03
N PHE A 77 29.02 -3.41 -5.73
CA PHE A 77 28.83 -4.15 -4.49
C PHE A 77 28.43 -5.59 -4.79
N SER A 78 28.67 -6.50 -3.85
CA SER A 78 28.16 -7.88 -3.88
C SER A 78 26.80 -7.96 -3.19
N ARG A 79 25.91 -8.81 -3.71
CA ARG A 79 24.65 -9.20 -3.05
C ARG A 79 24.83 -10.55 -2.36
N ALA A 80 24.17 -10.75 -1.24
CA ALA A 80 24.20 -12.03 -0.52
C ALA A 80 23.27 -13.05 -1.17
N LEU A 81 23.76 -14.27 -1.42
CA LEU A 81 22.98 -15.37 -1.96
C LEU A 81 22.53 -16.32 -0.86
N ASP A 82 21.22 -16.39 -0.63
CA ASP A 82 20.63 -17.44 0.20
C ASP A 82 20.44 -18.72 -0.64
N SER A 83 21.45 -19.59 -0.60
CA SER A 83 21.44 -20.87 -1.32
C SER A 83 20.38 -21.87 -0.82
N SER A 84 19.62 -21.55 0.23
CA SER A 84 18.47 -22.36 0.67
C SER A 84 17.18 -22.04 -0.08
N LYS A 85 17.15 -20.93 -0.84
CA LYS A 85 16.02 -20.48 -1.63
C LYS A 85 16.22 -20.85 -3.10
N SER A 86 15.13 -21.19 -3.77
CA SER A 86 15.11 -21.45 -5.22
C SER A 86 15.07 -20.17 -6.06
N SER A 87 14.89 -19.00 -5.43
CA SER A 87 14.82 -17.69 -6.08
C SER A 87 15.37 -16.59 -5.19
N THR A 88 15.98 -15.57 -5.79
CA THR A 88 16.18 -14.27 -5.14
C THR A 88 14.86 -13.53 -5.01
N LEU A 89 14.82 -12.54 -4.11
CA LEU A 89 13.82 -11.48 -4.17
C LEU A 89 13.97 -10.67 -5.47
N ASN A 90 12.99 -9.81 -5.72
CA ASN A 90 13.00 -8.86 -6.82
C ASN A 90 13.97 -7.72 -6.49
N ASP A 91 15.22 -7.87 -6.92
CA ASP A 91 16.24 -6.84 -6.73
C ASP A 91 15.93 -5.59 -7.56
N PHE A 92 16.45 -4.43 -7.15
CA PHE A 92 16.43 -3.21 -7.96
C PHE A 92 17.85 -2.83 -8.37
N ALA A 93 18.04 -2.54 -9.66
CA ALA A 93 19.36 -2.27 -10.24
C ALA A 93 20.11 -1.17 -9.47
N ASN A 94 21.37 -1.45 -9.11
CA ASN A 94 22.25 -0.54 -8.39
C ASN A 94 21.70 -0.07 -7.01
N ARG A 95 20.83 -0.87 -6.38
CA ARG A 95 20.40 -0.68 -4.99
C ARG A 95 20.91 -1.84 -4.12
N PRO A 96 21.82 -1.58 -3.16
CA PRO A 96 22.45 -2.65 -2.37
C PRO A 96 21.52 -3.27 -1.34
N VAL A 97 20.47 -2.55 -0.92
CA VAL A 97 19.45 -3.05 0.00
C VAL A 97 18.20 -3.40 -0.80
N THR A 98 17.89 -4.68 -0.88
CA THR A 98 16.66 -5.19 -1.49
C THR A 98 15.55 -5.30 -0.46
N TYR A 99 15.86 -5.89 0.69
CA TYR A 99 14.94 -6.06 1.81
C TYR A 99 15.61 -5.54 3.08
N ALA A 100 14.96 -4.58 3.73
CA ALA A 100 15.42 -4.01 4.99
C ALA A 100 14.97 -4.85 6.18
N ASN A 101 15.35 -4.42 7.38
CA ASN A 101 14.83 -4.96 8.63
C ASN A 101 14.39 -3.78 9.49
N ILE A 102 13.19 -3.29 9.24
CA ILE A 102 12.59 -2.16 9.93
C ILE A 102 11.98 -2.67 11.24
N PRO A 103 12.32 -2.05 12.39
CA PRO A 103 11.77 -2.46 13.66
C PRO A 103 10.27 -2.21 13.71
N GLN A 104 9.54 -3.15 14.31
CA GLN A 104 8.12 -2.99 14.57
C GLN A 104 7.90 -1.98 15.71
N LEU A 105 6.84 -1.18 15.61
CA LEU A 105 6.38 -0.35 16.71
C LEU A 105 5.90 -1.23 17.88
N PRO A 106 6.05 -0.77 19.14
CA PRO A 106 5.49 -1.44 20.30
C PRO A 106 3.96 -1.31 20.31
N TRP A 107 3.30 -2.17 21.09
CA TRP A 107 1.85 -2.32 21.13
C TRP A 107 1.37 -1.96 22.52
N PRO A 108 1.23 -0.66 22.84
CA PRO A 108 1.12 -0.19 24.22
C PRO A 108 -0.27 -0.42 24.83
N ILE A 109 -1.28 -0.77 24.03
CA ILE A 109 -2.66 -0.94 24.51
C ILE A 109 -2.93 -2.42 24.76
N GLU A 110 -3.20 -2.80 26.01
CA GLU A 110 -3.46 -4.21 26.37
C GLU A 110 -4.84 -4.71 25.92
N LYS A 111 -5.86 -3.85 25.99
CA LYS A 111 -7.23 -4.18 25.62
C LYS A 111 -7.47 -3.88 24.15
N GLU A 112 -7.82 -4.92 23.39
CA GLU A 112 -8.05 -4.81 21.95
C GLU A 112 -6.84 -4.14 21.24
N PRO A 113 -5.65 -4.75 21.35
CA PRO A 113 -4.39 -4.19 20.83
C PRO A 113 -4.36 -4.09 19.31
N GLN A 114 -5.26 -4.79 18.63
CA GLN A 114 -5.39 -4.84 17.17
C GLN A 114 -6.81 -4.54 16.77
N TRP A 115 -6.93 -3.94 15.59
CA TRP A 115 -8.12 -4.06 14.80
C TRP A 115 -8.17 -5.44 14.13
N THR A 116 -9.13 -6.27 14.50
CA THR A 116 -9.20 -7.69 14.07
C THR A 116 -10.25 -7.97 13.00
N ARG A 117 -10.96 -6.94 12.51
CA ARG A 117 -11.92 -7.10 11.41
C ARG A 117 -11.25 -7.06 10.04
N LYS A 118 -10.05 -6.48 9.94
CA LYS A 118 -9.22 -6.59 8.75
C LYS A 118 -8.58 -7.97 8.68
N GLY A 119 -8.24 -8.38 7.46
CA GLY A 119 -7.48 -9.59 7.20
C GLY A 119 -6.04 -9.53 7.70
N ALA A 120 -5.24 -10.53 7.31
CA ALA A 120 -3.80 -10.48 7.53
C ALA A 120 -3.17 -9.27 6.82
N LYS A 121 -2.01 -8.82 7.31
CA LYS A 121 -1.25 -7.76 6.63
C LYS A 121 -0.86 -8.24 5.23
N GLU A 122 -1.35 -7.55 4.22
CA GLU A 122 -1.12 -7.90 2.83
C GLU A 122 0.32 -7.57 2.39
N PRO A 123 0.99 -8.42 1.59
CA PRO A 123 2.39 -8.24 1.19
C PRO A 123 2.70 -6.93 0.44
N ILE A 124 1.70 -6.23 -0.09
CA ILE A 124 1.90 -4.94 -0.76
C ILE A 124 2.27 -3.81 0.23
N PHE A 125 1.93 -4.01 1.51
CA PHE A 125 2.20 -3.08 2.60
C PHE A 125 3.39 -3.49 3.47
N ASP A 126 4.23 -4.42 2.99
CA ASP A 126 5.48 -4.78 3.64
C ASP A 126 6.46 -3.60 3.61
N GLU A 127 6.76 -3.08 4.79
CA GLU A 127 7.63 -1.92 5.04
C GLU A 127 9.10 -2.19 4.70
N ASN A 128 9.52 -3.46 4.68
CA ASN A 128 10.91 -3.82 4.45
C ASN A 128 11.29 -3.79 2.97
N TYR A 129 10.31 -3.70 2.07
CA TYR A 129 10.51 -3.67 0.63
C TYR A 129 9.82 -2.45 0.04
N ILE A 130 10.46 -1.82 -0.95
CA ILE A 130 9.84 -0.72 -1.73
C ILE A 130 9.33 -1.32 -3.04
N PRO A 131 8.01 -1.50 -3.23
CA PRO A 131 7.46 -2.02 -4.47
C PRO A 131 7.73 -1.10 -5.66
N THR A 132 7.62 -1.65 -6.86
CA THR A 132 7.72 -0.87 -8.11
C THR A 132 6.46 -1.04 -8.93
N VAL A 133 5.88 0.08 -9.34
CA VAL A 133 4.67 0.15 -10.15
C VAL A 133 5.03 0.68 -11.52
N PHE A 134 4.65 -0.07 -12.55
CA PHE A 134 4.73 0.35 -13.95
C PHE A 134 3.33 0.55 -14.49
N PHE A 135 3.02 1.75 -14.96
CA PHE A 135 1.83 2.01 -15.77
C PHE A 135 2.24 2.20 -17.24
N THR A 136 1.57 1.50 -18.15
CA THR A 136 1.74 1.66 -19.60
C THR A 136 0.39 1.92 -20.26
N GLY A 137 0.25 3.05 -20.94
CA GLY A 137 -0.96 3.45 -21.66
C GLY A 137 -0.67 4.03 -23.03
N ASP A 138 -1.70 4.51 -23.73
CA ASP A 138 -1.52 5.21 -25.00
C ASP A 138 -0.59 6.42 -24.83
N ALA A 139 0.44 6.50 -25.67
CA ALA A 139 1.50 7.50 -25.54
C ALA A 139 0.95 8.94 -25.60
N SER A 140 0.01 9.22 -26.49
CA SER A 140 -0.56 10.56 -26.65
C SER A 140 -1.46 10.95 -25.48
N ALA A 141 -2.25 10.01 -24.97
CA ALA A 141 -3.12 10.23 -23.83
C ALA A 141 -2.31 10.43 -22.53
N VAL A 142 -1.29 9.61 -22.31
CA VAL A 142 -0.38 9.71 -21.14
C VAL A 142 0.42 11.00 -21.20
N ASP A 143 0.95 11.38 -22.36
CA ASP A 143 1.65 12.66 -22.54
C ASP A 143 0.77 13.84 -22.16
N ASN A 144 -0.49 13.84 -22.61
CA ASN A 144 -1.46 14.86 -22.24
C ASN A 144 -1.76 14.83 -20.72
N LEU A 145 -1.92 13.64 -20.14
CA LEU A 145 -2.16 13.48 -18.71
C LEU A 145 -1.03 14.11 -17.86
N VAL A 146 0.22 13.80 -18.20
CA VAL A 146 1.41 14.28 -17.48
C VAL A 146 1.63 15.78 -17.68
N LYS A 147 1.50 16.28 -18.93
CA LYS A 147 1.85 17.67 -19.26
C LYS A 147 0.75 18.66 -18.90
N ASN A 148 -0.51 18.29 -19.14
CA ASN A 148 -1.64 19.22 -19.08
C ASN A 148 -2.54 19.00 -17.87
N VAL A 149 -2.35 17.90 -17.14
CA VAL A 149 -3.06 17.60 -15.89
C VAL A 149 -4.59 17.76 -16.06
N PRO A 150 -5.19 17.04 -17.03
CA PRO A 150 -6.64 17.04 -17.22
C PRO A 150 -7.34 16.33 -16.06
N LYS A 151 -8.65 16.60 -15.92
CA LYS A 151 -9.50 15.86 -14.98
C LYS A 151 -9.70 14.41 -15.39
N ASP A 152 -9.75 14.15 -16.70
CA ASP A 152 -10.03 12.83 -17.25
C ASP A 152 -8.85 11.89 -17.06
N LYS A 153 -9.18 10.65 -16.70
CA LYS A 153 -8.21 9.56 -16.51
C LYS A 153 -7.93 8.86 -17.85
N VAL A 154 -6.79 8.20 -17.94
CA VAL A 154 -6.43 7.33 -19.06
C VAL A 154 -6.60 5.87 -18.66
N THR A 155 -6.62 4.99 -19.66
CA THR A 155 -6.71 3.53 -19.46
C THR A 155 -5.44 2.86 -19.95
N GLY A 156 -4.94 1.87 -19.21
CA GLY A 156 -3.71 1.15 -19.57
C GLY A 156 -3.51 -0.15 -18.80
N ALA A 157 -2.29 -0.69 -18.91
CA ALA A 157 -1.83 -1.83 -18.12
C ALA A 157 -1.02 -1.34 -16.91
N LEU A 158 -1.24 -1.97 -15.75
CA LEU A 158 -0.49 -1.72 -14.53
C LEU A 158 0.21 -3.00 -14.08
N THR A 159 1.52 -2.96 -13.91
CA THR A 159 2.30 -4.05 -13.31
C THR A 159 2.84 -3.61 -11.95
N PHE A 160 2.47 -4.34 -10.91
CA PHE A 160 2.95 -4.15 -9.54
C PHE A 160 3.97 -5.24 -9.22
N ILE A 161 5.19 -4.85 -8.84
CA ILE A 161 6.27 -5.77 -8.48
C ILE A 161 6.56 -5.62 -6.99
N GLY A 162 6.15 -6.63 -6.21
CA GLY A 162 6.45 -6.78 -4.79
C GLY A 162 7.83 -7.40 -4.54
N SER A 163 8.06 -7.90 -3.33
CA SER A 163 9.36 -8.46 -2.92
C SER A 163 9.70 -9.76 -3.64
N ASP A 164 8.72 -10.63 -3.89
CA ASP A 164 8.90 -11.91 -4.59
C ASP A 164 7.74 -12.29 -5.53
N TYR A 165 6.78 -11.37 -5.72
CA TYR A 165 5.61 -11.54 -6.57
C TYR A 165 5.45 -10.42 -7.59
N VAL A 166 4.69 -10.69 -8.65
CA VAL A 166 4.35 -9.74 -9.70
C VAL A 166 2.87 -9.89 -10.05
N ASN A 167 2.12 -8.79 -10.03
CA ASN A 167 0.75 -8.71 -10.49
C ASN A 167 0.68 -7.82 -11.72
N THR A 168 -0.12 -8.19 -12.72
CA THR A 168 -0.39 -7.35 -13.90
C THR A 168 -1.88 -7.27 -14.13
N PHE A 169 -2.37 -6.05 -14.28
CA PHE A 169 -3.77 -5.73 -14.49
C PHE A 169 -3.92 -4.97 -15.80
N ASN A 170 -4.99 -5.26 -16.54
CA ASN A 170 -5.30 -4.58 -17.79
C ASN A 170 -6.51 -3.67 -17.62
N ASN A 171 -6.64 -2.71 -18.52
CA ASN A 171 -7.74 -1.74 -18.53
C ASN A 171 -7.87 -0.93 -17.22
N VAL A 172 -6.75 -0.70 -16.53
CA VAL A 172 -6.69 0.08 -15.30
C VAL A 172 -6.92 1.55 -15.63
N SER A 173 -7.85 2.18 -14.90
CA SER A 173 -8.06 3.63 -14.95
C SER A 173 -6.98 4.31 -14.12
N PHE A 174 -6.16 5.15 -14.73
CA PHE A 174 -5.02 5.82 -14.10
C PHE A 174 -5.08 7.33 -14.37
N GLY A 175 -4.79 8.14 -13.37
CA GLY A 175 -4.87 9.58 -13.54
C GLY A 175 -4.34 10.40 -12.38
N ILE A 176 -4.52 11.70 -12.49
CA ILE A 176 -4.18 12.66 -11.45
C ILE A 176 -5.14 12.49 -10.27
N HIS A 177 -4.61 12.62 -9.06
CA HIS A 177 -5.41 12.73 -7.85
C HIS A 177 -5.62 14.19 -7.47
N GLY A 178 -6.87 14.57 -7.18
CA GLY A 178 -7.26 15.94 -6.88
C GLY A 178 -7.29 16.86 -8.11
N ALA A 179 -7.29 18.17 -7.87
CA ALA A 179 -7.42 19.18 -8.93
C ALA A 179 -6.19 19.29 -9.85
N GLY A 180 -5.07 18.68 -9.47
CA GLY A 180 -3.81 18.71 -10.20
C GLY A 180 -3.16 20.09 -10.27
N LYS A 181 -1.86 20.16 -10.00
CA LYS A 181 -1.15 21.44 -9.85
C LYS A 181 -0.49 21.86 -11.16
N LYS A 182 -1.28 22.42 -12.10
CA LYS A 182 -0.78 22.86 -13.43
C LYS A 182 0.42 23.82 -13.37
N ASN A 183 0.47 24.67 -12.33
CA ASN A 183 1.54 25.65 -12.13
C ASN A 183 2.62 25.21 -11.12
N ASN A 184 2.47 24.03 -10.51
CA ASN A 184 3.49 23.40 -9.67
C ASN A 184 3.66 21.94 -10.13
N ASN A 185 4.35 21.78 -11.25
CA ASN A 185 4.51 20.50 -11.92
C ASN A 185 5.66 19.64 -11.38
N ALA A 186 6.30 20.04 -10.28
CA ALA A 186 7.50 19.36 -9.76
C ALA A 186 7.25 17.88 -9.51
N LYS A 187 6.05 17.51 -9.02
CA LYS A 187 5.60 16.12 -8.85
C LYS A 187 4.09 16.09 -8.58
N GLN A 188 3.29 15.47 -9.44
CA GLN A 188 1.84 15.32 -9.21
C GLN A 188 1.53 14.10 -8.35
N SER A 189 0.42 14.13 -7.60
CA SER A 189 -0.17 12.93 -6.99
C SER A 189 -1.03 12.19 -8.02
N TRP A 190 -1.04 10.86 -7.93
CA TRP A 190 -1.73 9.97 -8.87
C TRP A 190 -2.75 9.09 -8.15
N ASN A 191 -3.60 8.41 -8.91
CA ASN A 191 -4.39 7.30 -8.42
C ASN A 191 -4.61 6.28 -9.53
N TRP A 192 -5.02 5.07 -9.14
CA TRP A 192 -5.58 4.10 -10.07
C TRP A 192 -6.82 3.42 -9.52
N LYS A 193 -7.67 2.96 -10.45
CA LYS A 193 -8.78 2.06 -10.19
C LYS A 193 -8.67 0.85 -11.10
N LEU A 194 -8.68 -0.33 -10.49
CA LEU A 194 -8.66 -1.61 -11.21
C LEU A 194 -10.00 -1.85 -11.91
N SER A 195 -9.98 -2.72 -12.92
CA SER A 195 -11.18 -3.12 -13.65
C SER A 195 -12.15 -3.88 -12.74
N PRO A 196 -13.47 -3.88 -13.01
CA PRO A 196 -14.40 -4.70 -12.26
C PRO A 196 -13.98 -6.18 -12.21
N GLY A 197 -13.86 -6.73 -11.00
CA GLY A 197 -13.43 -8.11 -10.75
C GLY A 197 -11.93 -8.27 -10.45
N ASP A 198 -11.10 -7.28 -10.79
CA ASP A 198 -9.68 -7.27 -10.42
C ASP A 198 -9.51 -6.69 -9.00
N VAL A 199 -8.67 -7.34 -8.21
CA VAL A 199 -8.28 -6.88 -6.86
C VAL A 199 -6.77 -7.01 -6.67
N LEU A 200 -6.20 -6.08 -5.92
CA LEU A 200 -4.84 -6.16 -5.40
C LEU A 200 -4.93 -5.98 -3.89
N ALA A 201 -4.59 -7.02 -3.11
CA ALA A 201 -4.67 -6.98 -1.65
C ALA A 201 -6.05 -6.50 -1.16
N ASP A 202 -7.11 -7.14 -1.66
CA ASP A 202 -8.52 -6.84 -1.37
C ASP A 202 -9.00 -5.43 -1.74
N ARG A 203 -8.22 -4.69 -2.52
CA ARG A 203 -8.53 -3.32 -2.94
C ARG A 203 -8.65 -3.21 -4.45
N THR A 204 -9.50 -2.27 -4.85
CA THR A 204 -9.72 -1.90 -6.26
C THR A 204 -9.22 -0.48 -6.55
N PHE A 205 -8.96 0.34 -5.53
CA PHE A 205 -8.55 1.73 -5.67
C PHE A 205 -7.36 2.06 -4.76
N PHE A 206 -6.43 2.85 -5.28
CA PHE A 206 -5.27 3.36 -4.53
C PHE A 206 -4.94 4.79 -4.94
N LYS A 207 -4.50 5.60 -3.96
CA LYS A 207 -3.84 6.89 -4.17
C LYS A 207 -2.33 6.69 -4.16
N LEU A 208 -1.63 7.59 -4.86
CA LEU A 208 -0.18 7.74 -4.81
C LEU A 208 0.12 9.19 -4.55
N ARG A 209 0.45 9.48 -3.30
CA ARG A 209 0.75 10.83 -2.87
C ARG A 209 2.23 11.10 -2.94
N HIS A 210 2.55 12.29 -3.45
CA HIS A 210 3.92 12.76 -3.55
C HIS A 210 4.43 13.45 -2.27
N MET A 211 3.55 13.64 -1.29
CA MET A 211 3.80 14.27 0.02
C MET A 211 4.51 15.60 -0.09
N GLU A 212 3.84 16.60 -0.66
CA GLU A 212 4.44 17.90 -1.00
C GLU A 212 5.07 18.61 0.20
N GLU A 213 4.40 18.52 1.34
CA GLU A 213 4.75 19.22 2.57
C GLU A 213 5.62 18.36 3.51
N ASP A 214 5.83 17.08 3.14
CA ASP A 214 6.66 16.15 3.90
C ASP A 214 8.09 16.04 3.33
N PRO A 215 9.09 16.74 3.89
CA PRO A 215 10.49 16.58 3.46
C PRO A 215 11.07 15.19 3.75
N THR A 216 10.40 14.38 4.58
CA THR A 216 10.85 13.01 4.93
C THR A 216 10.22 11.95 4.04
N GLN A 217 9.08 12.24 3.43
CA GLN A 217 8.26 11.33 2.62
C GLN A 217 7.79 10.07 3.37
N ILE A 218 7.80 10.07 4.70
CA ILE A 218 7.46 8.91 5.53
C ILE A 218 6.41 9.19 6.61
N ARG A 219 5.98 10.44 6.84
CA ARG A 219 5.05 10.77 7.93
C ARG A 219 3.73 10.04 7.80
N GLU A 220 3.15 10.03 6.60
CA GLU A 220 1.93 9.28 6.31
C GLU A 220 1.99 7.82 6.76
N ARG A 221 3.05 7.12 6.32
CA ARG A 221 3.23 5.70 6.66
C ARG A 221 3.48 5.53 8.16
N LEU A 222 4.34 6.35 8.74
CA LEU A 222 4.66 6.25 10.17
C LEU A 222 3.42 6.50 11.03
N TYR A 223 2.59 7.47 10.66
CA TYR A 223 1.34 7.77 11.36
C TYR A 223 0.36 6.60 11.24
N ALA A 224 0.16 6.06 10.04
CA ALA A 224 -0.66 4.86 9.84
C ALA A 224 -0.16 3.67 10.68
N ASP A 225 1.16 3.45 10.74
CA ASP A 225 1.77 2.41 11.58
C ASP A 225 1.52 2.66 13.08
N ILE A 226 1.58 3.92 13.55
CA ILE A 226 1.21 4.30 14.93
C ILE A 226 -0.26 4.01 15.21
N CYS A 227 -1.16 4.37 14.29
CA CYS A 227 -2.58 4.06 14.36
C CYS A 227 -2.81 2.55 14.50
N HIS A 228 -2.14 1.72 13.70
CA HIS A 228 -2.25 0.27 13.78
C HIS A 228 -1.66 -0.31 15.08
N ALA A 229 -0.53 0.22 15.55
CA ALA A 229 0.07 -0.18 16.83
C ALA A 229 -0.82 0.18 18.04
N LEU A 230 -1.68 1.18 17.88
CA LEU A 230 -2.73 1.54 18.83
C LEU A 230 -4.04 0.79 18.58
N GLY A 231 -4.10 -0.18 17.68
CA GLY A 231 -5.27 -1.04 17.46
C GLY A 231 -6.43 -0.38 16.72
N THR A 232 -6.13 0.61 15.88
CA THR A 232 -7.12 1.31 15.04
C THR A 232 -7.05 0.87 13.56
N TYR A 233 -8.08 1.24 12.80
CA TYR A 233 -8.30 0.86 11.41
C TYR A 233 -7.85 1.93 10.40
N ALA A 234 -6.77 2.67 10.65
CA ALA A 234 -6.26 3.65 9.68
C ALA A 234 -6.02 3.08 8.27
N ASN A 235 -5.85 3.96 7.28
CA ASN A 235 -5.41 3.57 5.94
C ASN A 235 -4.08 2.80 6.00
N GLU A 236 -3.90 1.86 5.07
CA GLU A 236 -2.63 1.19 4.88
C GLU A 236 -1.80 1.96 3.85
N ALA A 237 -0.50 2.09 4.10
CA ALA A 237 0.41 2.85 3.25
C ALA A 237 1.69 2.07 2.93
N ASN A 238 2.34 2.33 1.80
CA ASN A 238 3.72 1.91 1.56
C ASN A 238 4.40 2.83 0.57
N MET A 239 5.71 2.98 0.67
CA MET A 239 6.48 3.73 -0.33
C MET A 239 6.69 2.85 -1.56
N VAL A 240 6.31 3.36 -2.74
CA VAL A 240 6.47 2.69 -4.04
C VAL A 240 7.30 3.52 -5.00
N ARG A 241 7.97 2.88 -5.95
CA ARG A 241 8.58 3.53 -7.12
C ARG A 241 7.56 3.55 -8.26
N LEU A 242 7.35 4.68 -8.89
CA LEU A 242 6.40 4.81 -10.01
C LEU A 242 7.13 5.05 -11.33
N PHE A 243 6.76 4.28 -12.33
CA PHE A 243 7.13 4.46 -13.72
C PHE A 243 5.88 4.60 -14.59
N ILE A 244 5.85 5.59 -15.48
CA ILE A 244 4.74 5.84 -16.40
C ILE A 244 5.32 5.86 -17.81
N ASN A 245 4.85 4.95 -18.67
CA ASN A 245 5.36 4.76 -20.04
C ASN A 245 6.90 4.64 -20.12
N GLY A 246 7.51 3.99 -19.13
CA GLY A 246 8.97 3.78 -19.05
C GLY A 246 9.73 4.88 -18.33
N ASP A 247 9.17 6.08 -18.19
CA ASP A 247 9.81 7.19 -17.47
C ASP A 247 9.66 7.03 -15.96
N GLY A 248 10.73 7.29 -15.21
CA GLY A 248 10.72 7.22 -13.74
C GLY A 248 10.21 8.51 -13.10
N PHE A 249 9.12 8.42 -12.33
CA PHE A 249 8.49 9.55 -11.63
C PHE A 249 8.95 9.69 -10.17
N GLY A 250 9.81 8.77 -9.71
CA GLY A 250 10.34 8.75 -8.35
C GLY A 250 9.51 7.90 -7.40
N THR A 251 9.63 8.19 -6.11
CA THR A 251 8.92 7.47 -5.04
C THR A 251 7.62 8.18 -4.64
N PHE A 252 6.62 7.43 -4.22
CA PHE A 252 5.34 7.94 -3.74
C PHE A 252 4.89 7.10 -2.55
N ASN A 253 4.10 7.68 -1.65
CA ASN A 253 3.32 6.88 -0.70
C ASN A 253 2.06 6.38 -1.43
N MET A 254 1.98 5.09 -1.63
CA MET A 254 0.78 4.40 -2.07
C MET A 254 -0.08 4.10 -0.85
N LEU A 255 -1.36 4.43 -0.91
CA LEU A 255 -2.31 4.18 0.17
C LEU A 255 -3.69 3.83 -0.39
N ASP A 256 -4.49 3.13 0.41
CA ASP A 256 -5.94 3.10 0.20
C ASP A 256 -6.61 4.43 0.59
N ASP A 257 -7.90 4.55 0.34
CA ASP A 257 -8.66 5.79 0.50
C ASP A 257 -9.89 5.54 1.35
N ILE A 258 -9.95 6.18 2.52
CA ILE A 258 -11.03 5.98 3.49
C ILE A 258 -12.42 6.31 2.91
N THR A 259 -12.47 7.12 1.86
CA THR A 259 -13.70 7.58 1.20
C THR A 259 -14.19 6.62 0.10
N ASP A 260 -13.43 5.57 -0.25
CA ASP A 260 -13.83 4.55 -1.22
C ASP A 260 -14.20 3.24 -0.48
N PHE A 261 -15.31 2.61 -0.87
CA PHE A 261 -15.71 1.32 -0.31
C PHE A 261 -14.67 0.20 -0.49
N SER A 262 -13.71 0.37 -1.40
CA SER A 262 -12.51 -0.45 -1.50
C SER A 262 -11.75 -0.55 -0.16
N TYR A 263 -11.58 0.56 0.55
CA TYR A 263 -10.95 0.57 1.88
C TYR A 263 -11.85 -0.11 2.92
N ILE A 264 -13.14 0.23 2.92
CA ILE A 264 -14.11 -0.34 3.87
C ILE A 264 -14.16 -1.87 3.76
N ASN A 265 -14.22 -2.40 2.54
CA ASN A 265 -14.23 -3.84 2.31
C ASN A 265 -12.95 -4.51 2.85
N ALA A 266 -11.79 -3.90 2.63
CA ALA A 266 -10.51 -4.45 3.11
C ALA A 266 -10.38 -4.37 4.64
N GLN A 267 -10.72 -3.23 5.26
CA GLN A 267 -10.49 -3.00 6.68
C GLN A 267 -11.60 -3.53 7.58
N PHE A 268 -12.86 -3.49 7.15
CA PHE A 268 -14.01 -3.84 8.00
C PHE A 268 -14.57 -5.24 7.73
N TYR A 269 -14.23 -5.84 6.58
CA TYR A 269 -14.83 -7.08 6.11
C TYR A 269 -13.84 -8.10 5.55
N ASP A 270 -12.53 -7.96 5.78
CA ASP A 270 -11.52 -8.94 5.30
C ASP A 270 -11.66 -9.21 3.78
N GLY A 271 -11.83 -8.13 3.02
CA GLY A 271 -12.02 -8.14 1.56
C GLY A 271 -13.40 -8.60 1.08
N LYS A 272 -14.27 -9.08 1.97
CA LYS A 272 -15.58 -9.67 1.62
C LYS A 272 -16.68 -8.61 1.74
N ALA A 273 -16.85 -7.82 0.69
CA ALA A 273 -17.87 -6.78 0.64
C ALA A 273 -19.25 -7.28 1.10
N PRO A 274 -19.96 -6.55 1.98
CA PRO A 274 -21.31 -6.92 2.38
C PRO A 274 -22.27 -6.81 1.20
N ALA A 275 -23.40 -7.54 1.28
CA ALA A 275 -24.42 -7.52 0.24
C ALA A 275 -25.05 -6.13 0.03
N THR A 276 -25.03 -5.30 1.07
CA THR A 276 -25.43 -3.89 1.02
C THR A 276 -24.35 -3.08 1.69
N GLN A 277 -23.92 -2.01 1.03
CA GLN A 277 -22.91 -1.11 1.59
C GLN A 277 -23.51 -0.27 2.71
N GLY A 278 -22.66 0.09 3.68
CA GLY A 278 -23.00 1.04 4.72
C GLY A 278 -23.13 2.47 4.20
N LEU A 279 -23.13 3.41 5.13
CA LEU A 279 -23.10 4.84 4.79
C LEU A 279 -21.69 5.35 5.01
N LEU A 280 -21.05 5.85 3.96
CA LEU A 280 -19.69 6.37 4.01
C LEU A 280 -19.68 7.85 3.65
N TYR A 281 -19.05 8.67 4.48
CA TYR A 281 -18.97 10.11 4.30
C TYR A 281 -17.52 10.56 4.33
N ASP A 282 -17.18 11.45 3.40
CA ASP A 282 -15.94 12.20 3.39
C ASP A 282 -16.15 13.49 4.17
N GLY A 283 -15.29 13.75 5.16
CA GLY A 283 -15.29 15.02 5.88
C GLY A 283 -14.71 16.11 4.98
N MET A 284 -15.46 17.17 4.73
CA MET A 284 -14.94 18.42 4.20
C MET A 284 -14.77 19.41 5.35
N SER A 285 -14.10 20.54 5.15
CA SER A 285 -13.88 21.52 6.21
C SER A 285 -15.15 21.88 7.00
N GLY A 286 -15.06 21.72 8.33
CA GLY A 286 -16.17 21.86 9.26
C GLY A 286 -17.00 20.59 9.46
N ALA A 287 -16.50 19.41 9.04
CA ALA A 287 -17.16 18.13 9.28
C ALA A 287 -17.04 17.75 10.76
N ASP A 288 -18.07 18.07 11.54
CA ASP A 288 -18.10 17.79 12.97
C ASP A 288 -19.30 16.93 13.39
N PHE A 289 -19.29 16.50 14.65
CA PHE A 289 -20.40 15.75 15.25
C PHE A 289 -21.29 16.66 16.14
N LEU A 290 -21.27 17.98 15.90
CA LEU A 290 -22.12 18.93 16.62
C LEU A 290 -23.59 18.72 16.24
N TYR A 291 -24.49 18.84 17.20
CA TYR A 291 -25.91 18.63 16.98
C TYR A 291 -26.56 19.90 16.45
N HIS A 292 -27.28 19.78 15.33
CA HIS A 292 -27.97 20.88 14.67
C HIS A 292 -29.50 20.67 14.69
N PRO A 293 -30.18 20.86 15.84
CA PRO A 293 -31.62 20.59 15.99
C PRO A 293 -32.53 21.43 15.09
N GLU A 294 -32.02 22.58 14.61
CA GLU A 294 -32.79 23.54 13.81
C GLU A 294 -32.66 23.29 12.30
N SER A 295 -31.62 22.56 11.85
CA SER A 295 -31.41 22.25 10.43
C SER A 295 -30.41 21.11 10.23
N THR A 296 -30.82 20.10 9.46
CA THR A 296 -29.92 19.01 9.04
C THR A 296 -28.83 19.48 8.08
N ASP A 297 -28.94 20.67 7.49
CA ASP A 297 -27.88 21.23 6.63
C ASP A 297 -26.60 21.56 7.39
N GLY A 298 -26.65 21.58 8.74
CA GLY A 298 -25.45 21.64 9.57
C GLY A 298 -24.47 20.49 9.31
N TYR A 299 -24.95 19.35 8.80
CA TYR A 299 -24.09 18.21 8.46
C TYR A 299 -23.56 18.24 7.01
N SER A 300 -23.76 19.33 6.26
CA SER A 300 -23.40 19.39 4.83
C SER A 300 -21.91 19.27 4.53
N SER A 301 -21.05 19.49 5.52
CA SER A 301 -19.60 19.21 5.42
C SER A 301 -19.29 17.71 5.38
N TRP A 302 -20.22 16.83 5.75
CA TRP A 302 -20.11 15.40 5.49
C TRP A 302 -20.59 15.08 4.07
N ALA A 303 -19.66 15.03 3.12
CA ALA A 303 -19.97 14.69 1.74
C ALA A 303 -20.31 13.20 1.62
N PRO A 304 -21.55 12.82 1.23
CA PRO A 304 -21.90 11.42 1.09
C PRO A 304 -21.17 10.78 -0.08
N ASN A 305 -20.66 9.57 0.10
CA ASN A 305 -20.18 8.76 -1.00
C ASN A 305 -21.32 8.56 -2.02
N PRO A 306 -21.07 8.62 -3.35
CA PRO A 306 -22.11 8.47 -4.36
C PRO A 306 -22.92 7.17 -4.30
N ALA A 307 -22.39 6.12 -3.66
CA ALA A 307 -23.09 4.85 -3.49
C ALA A 307 -23.93 4.78 -2.20
N ASN A 308 -23.94 5.81 -1.35
CA ASN A 308 -24.77 5.85 -0.16
C ASN A 308 -26.26 5.83 -0.49
N ALA A 309 -27.03 5.13 0.35
CA ALA A 309 -28.50 5.14 0.28
C ALA A 309 -29.14 6.38 0.92
N GLN A 310 -28.38 7.14 1.72
CA GLN A 310 -28.84 8.31 2.48
C GLN A 310 -27.81 9.44 2.39
N GLY A 311 -28.26 10.69 2.47
CA GLY A 311 -27.39 11.87 2.55
C GLY A 311 -26.84 12.09 3.96
N TYR A 312 -26.29 13.27 4.21
CA TYR A 312 -25.68 13.63 5.49
C TYR A 312 -26.68 13.68 6.65
N GLU A 313 -27.98 13.79 6.37
CA GLU A 313 -29.04 13.78 7.39
C GLU A 313 -29.06 12.49 8.24
N ALA A 314 -28.46 11.41 7.74
CA ALA A 314 -28.35 10.15 8.50
C ALA A 314 -27.46 10.27 9.75
N LEU A 315 -26.61 11.31 9.84
CA LEU A 315 -25.76 11.58 11.00
C LEU A 315 -26.53 12.21 12.16
N ASP A 316 -27.71 12.80 11.93
CA ASP A 316 -28.46 13.53 12.97
C ASP A 316 -28.64 12.76 14.28
N PRO A 317 -29.06 11.47 14.27
CA PRO A 317 -29.21 10.71 15.50
C PRO A 317 -27.89 10.48 16.24
N LEU A 318 -26.78 10.31 15.51
CA LEU A 318 -25.45 10.18 16.09
C LEU A 318 -25.02 11.50 16.72
N CYS A 319 -25.10 12.61 15.98
CA CYS A 319 -24.70 13.93 16.48
C CYS A 319 -25.56 14.33 17.69
N LYS A 320 -26.87 14.07 17.67
CA LYS A 320 -27.73 14.28 18.84
C LYS A 320 -27.24 13.48 20.05
N ALA A 321 -26.98 12.19 19.88
CA ALA A 321 -26.48 11.34 20.95
C ALA A 321 -25.09 11.80 21.44
N PHE A 322 -24.21 12.22 20.54
CA PHE A 322 -22.86 12.73 20.85
C PHE A 322 -22.91 13.94 21.79
N ASN A 323 -23.87 14.85 21.57
CA ASN A 323 -23.98 16.09 22.35
C ASN A 323 -24.83 15.97 23.61
N GLU A 324 -25.86 15.12 23.60
CA GLU A 324 -26.81 15.00 24.70
C GLU A 324 -26.49 13.87 25.68
N THR A 325 -25.57 12.96 25.36
CA THR A 325 -25.17 11.88 26.28
C THR A 325 -24.54 12.45 27.53
N ASN A 326 -25.11 12.11 28.69
CA ASN A 326 -24.52 12.47 29.98
C ASN A 326 -23.26 11.62 30.23
N VAL A 327 -22.08 12.19 29.96
CA VAL A 327 -20.78 11.53 30.14
C VAL A 327 -20.43 11.23 31.60
N GLN A 328 -21.20 11.71 32.57
CA GLN A 328 -21.04 11.36 33.99
C GLN A 328 -21.91 10.16 34.42
N ASP A 329 -22.79 9.67 33.54
CA ASP A 329 -23.64 8.52 33.76
C ASP A 329 -23.17 7.31 32.93
N ASN A 330 -22.63 6.31 33.61
CA ASN A 330 -22.14 5.07 32.98
C ASN A 330 -23.21 4.33 32.17
N ALA A 331 -24.50 4.43 32.54
CA ALA A 331 -25.57 3.77 31.79
C ALA A 331 -25.88 4.52 30.48
N ALA A 332 -25.80 5.85 30.51
CA ALA A 332 -25.93 6.69 29.31
C ALA A 332 -24.75 6.45 28.36
N LEU A 333 -23.52 6.45 28.89
CA LEU A 333 -22.31 6.11 28.14
C LEU A 333 -22.40 4.72 27.49
N ALA A 334 -22.75 3.68 28.26
CA ALA A 334 -22.89 2.32 27.72
C ALA A 334 -24.01 2.18 26.67
N THR A 335 -24.92 3.16 26.58
CA THR A 335 -25.94 3.22 25.52
C THR A 335 -25.38 3.89 24.27
N PHE A 336 -24.64 5.00 24.44
CA PHE A 336 -23.96 5.68 23.34
C PHE A 336 -22.90 4.79 22.67
N GLU A 337 -22.14 4.03 23.46
CA GLU A 337 -21.13 3.07 22.99
C GLU A 337 -21.71 1.93 22.15
N LYS A 338 -23.05 1.74 22.12
CA LYS A 338 -23.72 0.80 21.20
C LYS A 338 -24.00 1.39 19.82
N MET A 339 -23.77 2.69 19.66
CA MET A 339 -24.00 3.44 18.43
C MET A 339 -22.70 3.88 17.77
N PHE A 340 -21.64 4.13 18.55
CA PHE A 340 -20.39 4.73 18.08
C PHE A 340 -19.17 4.05 18.70
N ASP A 341 -18.15 3.78 17.89
CA ASP A 341 -16.86 3.23 18.34
C ASP A 341 -16.03 4.27 19.10
N THR A 342 -16.43 4.52 20.34
CA THR A 342 -15.84 5.52 21.21
C THR A 342 -14.38 5.18 21.54
N GLU A 343 -14.05 3.90 21.67
CA GLU A 343 -12.70 3.44 21.99
C GLU A 343 -11.70 3.82 20.89
N ARG A 344 -11.99 3.52 19.62
CA ARG A 344 -11.07 3.88 18.52
C ARG A 344 -11.09 5.36 18.24
N PHE A 345 -12.24 6.01 18.36
CA PHE A 345 -12.32 7.47 18.26
C PHE A 345 -11.34 8.15 19.25
N LEU A 346 -11.37 7.78 20.53
CA LEU A 346 -10.44 8.34 21.51
C LEU A 346 -8.97 8.04 21.19
N ARG A 347 -8.67 6.88 20.60
CA ARG A 347 -7.31 6.55 20.15
C ARG A 347 -6.87 7.49 19.02
N PHE A 348 -7.71 7.73 18.01
CA PHE A 348 -7.43 8.74 16.97
C PHE A 348 -7.22 10.13 17.58
N MET A 349 -8.09 10.56 18.50
CA MET A 349 -7.95 11.84 19.18
C MET A 349 -6.61 12.01 19.91
N VAL A 350 -6.11 10.95 20.56
CA VAL A 350 -4.79 10.97 21.19
C VAL A 350 -3.67 11.10 20.14
N ILE A 351 -3.78 10.38 19.03
CA ILE A 351 -2.76 10.39 17.97
C ILE A 351 -2.71 11.75 17.29
N GLU A 352 -3.85 12.31 16.89
CA GLU A 352 -3.92 13.64 16.30
C GLU A 352 -3.29 14.70 17.21
N TYR A 353 -3.64 14.67 18.51
CA TYR A 353 -3.09 15.60 19.49
C TYR A 353 -1.56 15.47 19.64
N LEU A 354 -1.05 14.25 19.71
CA LEU A 354 0.39 14.00 19.87
C LEU A 354 1.21 14.35 18.62
N ASN A 355 0.62 14.24 17.45
CA ASN A 355 1.29 14.53 16.17
C ASN A 355 0.98 15.94 15.65
N ALA A 356 0.16 16.71 16.35
CA ALA A 356 -0.30 18.03 15.93
C ALA A 356 -0.94 18.01 14.52
N HIS A 357 -1.83 17.04 14.30
CA HIS A 357 -2.66 16.95 13.08
C HIS A 357 -3.68 18.10 13.07
N TRP A 358 -3.19 19.29 12.73
CA TRP A 358 -3.94 20.54 12.86
C TRP A 358 -5.08 20.67 11.86
N ASP A 359 -5.06 19.89 10.77
CA ASP A 359 -6.11 19.88 9.75
C ASP A 359 -7.09 18.70 9.92
N GLY A 360 -6.84 17.83 10.92
CA GLY A 360 -7.75 16.78 11.37
C GLY A 360 -8.87 17.31 12.28
N TYR A 361 -9.59 16.39 12.91
CA TYR A 361 -10.81 16.65 13.66
C TYR A 361 -10.68 17.71 14.75
N TRP A 362 -9.56 17.75 15.49
CA TRP A 362 -9.40 18.68 16.61
C TRP A 362 -9.48 20.17 16.24
N MET A 363 -9.09 20.53 15.02
CA MET A 363 -8.91 21.94 14.65
C MET A 363 -9.47 22.28 13.27
N GLY A 364 -9.08 21.54 12.22
CA GLY A 364 -9.52 21.82 10.85
C GLY A 364 -10.87 21.20 10.49
N GLN A 365 -11.20 20.05 11.10
CA GLN A 365 -12.39 19.26 10.79
C GLN A 365 -12.52 19.01 9.28
N THR A 366 -11.41 18.63 8.62
CA THR A 366 -11.33 18.48 7.15
C THR A 366 -10.81 17.11 6.73
N ASN A 367 -9.85 16.51 7.44
CA ASN A 367 -9.24 15.25 7.03
C ASN A 367 -9.84 14.04 7.76
N ASP A 368 -11.17 14.01 7.78
CA ASP A 368 -11.96 13.06 8.56
C ASP A 368 -12.91 12.27 7.67
N GLY A 369 -13.56 11.26 8.23
CA GLY A 369 -14.62 10.49 7.58
C GLY A 369 -15.56 9.87 8.61
N ALA A 370 -16.73 9.46 8.15
CA ALA A 370 -17.69 8.72 8.98
C ALA A 370 -18.21 7.50 8.23
N TYR A 371 -18.22 6.35 8.89
CA TYR A 371 -18.74 5.11 8.33
C TYR A 371 -19.79 4.49 9.25
N LYS A 372 -20.98 4.21 8.71
CA LYS A 372 -22.01 3.42 9.36
C LYS A 372 -22.03 2.01 8.80
N ASP A 373 -21.64 1.06 9.63
CA ASP A 373 -21.60 -0.36 9.28
C ASP A 373 -22.99 -1.00 9.33
N VAL A 374 -23.32 -1.79 8.31
CA VAL A 374 -24.61 -2.49 8.21
C VAL A 374 -24.74 -3.72 9.12
N GLU A 375 -23.64 -4.36 9.51
CA GLU A 375 -23.69 -5.63 10.24
C GLU A 375 -23.95 -5.44 11.74
N ASN A 376 -23.32 -4.42 12.34
CA ASN A 376 -23.48 -4.09 13.75
C ASN A 376 -24.26 -2.78 13.98
N ASN A 377 -24.53 -2.00 12.94
CA ASN A 377 -25.19 -0.70 13.02
C ASN A 377 -24.41 0.36 13.84
N TYR A 378 -23.08 0.22 13.93
CA TYR A 378 -22.17 1.17 14.56
C TYR A 378 -21.69 2.23 13.57
N TRP A 379 -21.47 3.42 14.10
CA TRP A 379 -20.72 4.48 13.47
C TRP A 379 -19.24 4.42 13.88
N TYR A 380 -18.39 4.67 12.90
CA TYR A 380 -16.93 4.72 13.01
C TYR A 380 -16.47 6.08 12.50
N PHE A 381 -15.61 6.74 13.27
CA PHE A 381 -14.84 7.88 12.80
C PHE A 381 -13.62 7.37 12.03
N LEU A 382 -13.36 7.92 10.86
CA LEU A 382 -12.23 7.58 10.02
C LEU A 382 -11.29 8.78 9.99
N ASP A 383 -10.01 8.58 10.29
CA ASP A 383 -8.96 9.60 10.20
C ASP A 383 -8.21 9.44 8.86
N GLN A 384 -7.74 10.52 8.24
CA GLN A 384 -6.95 10.48 7.00
C GLN A 384 -5.94 11.64 6.88
N ASP A 385 -5.09 11.57 5.84
CA ASP A 385 -4.17 12.62 5.41
C ASP A 385 -3.13 13.01 6.48
N PHE A 386 -2.08 12.19 6.64
CA PHE A 386 -1.19 12.21 7.80
C PHE A 386 0.24 12.71 7.50
N ASP A 387 0.47 13.51 6.45
CA ASP A 387 1.81 13.83 5.94
C ASP A 387 2.56 15.02 6.58
#